data_AF-A0A450TI29-F1
#
_entry.id   AF-A0A450TI29-F1
#
_cell.length_a   1.000
_cell.length_b   1.000
_cell.length_c   1.000
_cell.angle_alpha   90.00
_cell.angle_beta   90.00
_cell.angle_gamma   90.00
#
_symmetry.space_group_name_H-M   'P 1'
#
loop_
_entity.id
_entity.type
_entity.pdbx_description
1 polymer ?
#
loop_
_entity_poly.entity_id
_entity_poly.type
_entity_poly.pdbx_seq_one_letter_code
_entity_poly.pdbx_strand_id
1 'polypeptide(L)' 'MAQNDAYDSPWKDVLEHAFPEFMAFYFPAAYAQIDWAQGHEFKNT' A
#
# COMPACT_ATOMS: atom_id res chain seq x y z
N MET A 1 0.58 28.73 -2.97
CA MET A 1 1.40 27.72 -2.26
C MET A 1 0.51 26.53 -2.01
N ALA A 2 0.74 25.43 -2.71
CA ALA A 2 0.17 24.12 -2.41
C ALA A 2 1.22 23.10 -2.87
N GLN A 3 2.30 23.02 -2.10
CA GLN A 3 3.44 22.14 -2.36
C GLN A 3 3.26 20.86 -1.52
N ASN A 4 2.10 20.21 -1.66
CA ASN A 4 1.75 19.01 -0.89
C ASN A 4 1.62 17.77 -1.79
N ASP A 5 1.25 17.93 -3.06
CA ASP A 5 1.16 16.81 -4.02
C ASP A 5 2.51 16.19 -4.40
N ALA A 6 3.60 16.97 -4.35
CA ALA A 6 4.93 16.48 -4.70
C ALA A 6 5.57 15.60 -3.61
N TYR A 7 5.12 15.75 -2.36
CA TYR A 7 5.56 14.88 -1.26
C TYR A 7 4.75 13.61 -1.19
N ASP A 8 3.53 13.60 -1.75
CA ASP A 8 2.67 12.42 -1.83
C ASP A 8 3.16 11.38 -2.82
N SER A 9 3.84 11.81 -3.90
CA SER A 9 4.27 10.89 -4.95
C SER A 9 5.23 9.80 -4.44
N PRO A 10 6.33 10.11 -3.72
CA PRO A 10 7.32 9.09 -3.37
C PRO A 10 6.83 8.10 -2.30
N TRP A 11 6.08 8.57 -1.29
CA TRP A 11 5.62 7.67 -0.23
C TRP A 11 4.44 6.81 -0.69
N LYS A 12 3.56 7.32 -1.57
CA LYS A 12 2.49 6.50 -2.16
C LYS A 12 3.05 5.40 -3.03
N ASP A 13 4.00 5.71 -3.91
CA ASP A 13 4.63 4.69 -4.78
C ASP A 13 5.27 3.57 -3.94
N VAL A 14 5.98 3.95 -2.88
CA VAL A 14 6.58 2.97 -1.94
C VAL A 14 5.49 2.18 -1.21
N LEU A 15 4.40 2.81 -0.76
CA LEU A 15 3.31 2.12 -0.10
C LEU A 15 2.53 1.19 -1.03
N GLU A 16 2.37 1.54 -2.30
CA GLU A 16 1.74 0.69 -3.32
C GLU A 16 2.61 -0.53 -3.64
N HIS A 17 3.93 -0.35 -3.71
CA HIS A 17 4.86 -1.46 -3.96
C HIS A 17 5.10 -2.33 -2.72
N ALA A 18 5.20 -1.71 -1.54
CA ALA A 18 5.45 -2.37 -0.28
C ALA A 18 4.18 -2.67 0.53
N PHE A 19 3.00 -2.56 -0.09
CA PHE A 19 1.71 -2.81 0.58
C PHE A 19 1.63 -4.18 1.25
N PRO A 20 2.07 -5.29 0.60
CA PRO A 20 2.04 -6.61 1.23
C PRO A 20 2.94 -6.67 2.46
N GLU A 21 4.15 -6.11 2.37
CA GLU A 21 5.13 -6.12 3.46
C GLU A 21 4.68 -5.24 4.63
N PHE A 22 4.05 -4.10 4.33
CA PHE A 22 3.42 -3.24 5.32
C PHE A 22 2.29 -3.96 6.06
N MET A 23 1.40 -4.63 5.32
CA MET A 23 0.32 -5.43 5.90
C MET A 23 0.86 -6.60 6.72
N ALA A 24 1.95 -7.26 6.30
CA ALA A 24 2.60 -8.32 7.06
C ALA A 24 3.16 -7.82 8.40
N PHE A 25 3.73 -6.60 8.43
CA PHE A 25 4.36 -6.04 9.61
C PHE A 25 3.35 -5.50 10.64
N TYR A 26 2.36 -4.73 10.18
CA TYR A 26 1.40 -4.08 11.07
C TYR A 26 0.13 -4.93 11.32
N PHE A 27 -0.26 -5.76 10.36
CA PHE A 27 -1.51 -6.53 10.39
C PHE A 27 -1.31 -8.00 9.98
N PRO A 28 -0.46 -8.77 10.70
CA PRO A 28 -0.11 -10.13 10.31
C PRO A 28 -1.33 -11.06 10.19
N ALA A 29 -2.37 -10.84 11.02
CA ALA A 29 -3.61 -11.61 10.95
C ALA A 29 -4.40 -11.34 9.67
N ALA A 30 -4.48 -10.08 9.22
CA ALA A 30 -5.15 -9.73 7.97
C ALA A 30 -4.31 -10.15 6.76
N TYR A 31 -2.98 -9.98 6.84
CA TYR A 31 -2.05 -10.44 5.81
C TYR A 31 -2.20 -11.93 5.51
N ALA A 32 -2.35 -12.77 6.53
CA ALA A 32 -2.56 -14.21 6.36
C ALA A 32 -3.93 -14.59 5.77
N GLN A 33 -4.90 -13.68 5.79
CA GLN A 33 -6.25 -13.89 5.22
C GLN A 33 -6.34 -13.43 3.76
N ILE A 34 -5.39 -12.62 3.30
CA ILE A 34 -5.35 -12.09 1.94
C ILE A 34 -4.57 -13.08 1.06
N ASP A 35 -5.18 -13.51 -0.04
CA ASP A 35 -4.50 -14.33 -1.05
C ASP A 35 -3.66 -13.43 -1.98
N TRP A 36 -2.41 -13.20 -1.59
CA TRP A 36 -1.47 -12.36 -2.35
C TRP A 36 -1.11 -12.93 -3.72
N ALA A 37 -1.38 -14.22 -3.99
CA ALA A 37 -1.13 -14.84 -5.28
C ALA A 37 -2.16 -14.43 -6.35
N GLN A 38 -3.35 -13.96 -5.95
CA GLN A 38 -4.37 -13.45 -6.87
C GLN A 38 -4.13 -12.00 -7.32
N GLY A 39 -3.12 -11.32 -6.75
CA GLY A 39 -2.91 -9.89 -6.95
C GLY A 39 -3.92 -9.04 -6.16
N HIS A 40 -3.58 -7.77 -5.95
CA HIS A 40 -4.44 -6.80 -5.27
C HIS A 40 -4.49 -5.51 -6.09
N GLU A 41 -5.68 -4.92 -6.23
CA GLU A 41 -5.87 -3.64 -6.90
C GLU A 41 -6.28 -2.57 -5.89
N PHE A 42 -5.58 -1.43 -5.95
CA PHE A 42 -5.98 -0.23 -5.23
C PHE A 42 -7.14 0.45 -5.97
N LYS A 43 -8.33 0.45 -5.36
CA LYS A 43 -9.46 1.22 -5.86
C LYS A 43 -9.21 2.71 -5.61
N ASN A 44 -8.92 3.45 -6.68
CA ASN A 44 -9.06 4.90 -6.70
C ASN A 44 -10.54 5.23 -6.90
N THR A 45 -11.22 5.71 -5.87
CA THR A 45 -12.57 6.29 -5.92
C THR A 45 -12.55 7.65 -5.26
#